data_AF-A0A355G3W4-F1
#
_entry.id   AF-A0A355G3W4-F1
#
_cell.length_a   1.000
_cell.length_b   1.000
_cell.length_c   1.000
_cell.angle_alpha   90.00
_cell.angle_beta   90.00
_cell.angle_gamma   90.00
#
_symmetry.space_group_name_H-M   'P 1'
#
loop_
_entity.id
_entity.type
_entity.pdbx_description
1 polymer ?
#
loop_
_entity_poly.entity_id
_entity_poly.type
_entity_poly.pdbx_seq_one_letter_code
_entity_poly.pdbx_strand_id
1 'polypeptide(L)'
;MKRLLAVILIASVVLSLFSLTVSAKSVYRLDGLCEDYCELMENAAYDMTLGSVSAKYESNGNPATISNGSDSGGVSYGAYQFASKSDVPLTFAQWCISSGEGIMTGTRLVAAYNLDGRSYSTNFNTEWVNISSENSQGFLLLQHKYVKSKFYDVMVSKLSARYSDFNIDNYTMALKNVIWSRAVQHGVNSNMMFDAIDNLGGVSGHTEEELIRAIYARSASLVSTAPNSESIVITAESASKYGMSVLMLKGRYMRYFSRNSSDIQVSVYRRLTVDEPADVFALYTSCSGITVQNTTVCAEIDKDDSGLLPGLTDSTVSNPTGTTTDSSTSTGFFASLLSFFELFSTLFTSVINMITNLIGSSTADEIGNHV
;
A
#
# COMPACT_ATOMS: atom_id res chain seq x y z
N MET A 1 65.46 14.35 -6.32
CA MET A 1 64.65 14.42 -5.07
C MET A 1 63.53 15.45 -5.11
N LYS A 2 63.78 16.78 -5.18
CA LYS A 2 62.69 17.79 -5.10
C LYS A 2 61.59 17.67 -6.17
N ARG A 3 61.94 17.30 -7.41
CA ARG A 3 60.95 17.06 -8.49
C ARG A 3 60.13 15.79 -8.30
N LEU A 4 60.69 14.76 -7.65
CA LEU A 4 60.00 13.50 -7.36
C LEU A 4 58.98 13.69 -6.22
N LEU A 5 59.36 14.43 -5.16
CA LEU A 5 58.42 14.80 -4.09
C LEU A 5 57.23 15.64 -4.60
N ALA A 6 57.48 16.58 -5.52
CA ALA A 6 56.42 17.41 -6.09
C ALA A 6 55.39 16.59 -6.92
N VAL A 7 55.86 15.60 -7.69
CA VAL A 7 54.99 14.72 -8.48
C VAL A 7 54.15 13.81 -7.58
N ILE A 8 54.74 13.28 -6.51
CA ILE A 8 54.03 12.45 -5.52
C ILE A 8 52.95 13.28 -4.83
N LEU A 9 53.26 14.50 -4.39
CA LEU A 9 52.30 15.36 -3.69
C LEU A 9 51.09 15.74 -4.58
N ILE A 10 51.36 16.07 -5.86
CA ILE A 10 50.30 16.38 -6.82
C ILE A 10 49.44 15.15 -7.11
N ALA A 11 50.04 13.97 -7.27
CA ALA A 11 49.30 12.72 -7.48
C ALA A 11 48.41 12.38 -6.27
N SER A 12 48.90 12.59 -5.03
CA SER A 12 48.11 12.38 -3.80
C SER A 12 46.92 13.35 -3.69
N VAL A 13 47.09 14.62 -4.07
CA VAL A 13 46.02 15.63 -4.07
C VAL A 13 44.98 15.33 -5.15
N VAL A 14 45.41 14.95 -6.36
CA VAL A 14 44.49 14.58 -7.44
C VAL A 14 43.70 13.32 -7.10
N LEU A 15 44.33 12.32 -6.48
CA LEU A 15 43.67 11.08 -6.08
C LEU A 15 42.67 11.30 -4.92
N SER A 16 43.00 12.16 -3.96
CA SER A 16 42.09 12.51 -2.85
C SER A 16 40.89 13.34 -3.32
N LEU A 17 41.09 14.28 -4.25
CA LEU A 17 40.00 15.01 -4.90
C LEU A 17 39.12 14.08 -5.75
N PHE A 18 39.71 13.13 -6.47
CA PHE A 18 38.95 12.12 -7.23
C PHE A 18 38.12 11.23 -6.31
N SER A 19 38.68 10.73 -5.21
CA SER A 19 37.95 9.95 -4.20
C SER A 19 36.83 10.74 -3.53
N LEU A 20 37.03 12.04 -3.25
CA LEU A 20 35.95 12.91 -2.75
C LEU A 20 34.82 13.06 -3.77
N THR A 21 35.14 13.28 -5.05
CA THR A 21 34.11 13.41 -6.09
C THR A 21 33.34 12.12 -6.33
N VAL A 22 33.98 10.95 -6.25
CA VAL A 22 33.31 9.65 -6.32
C VAL A 22 32.40 9.45 -5.10
N SER A 23 32.90 9.74 -3.89
CA SER A 23 32.14 9.63 -2.64
C SER A 23 30.90 10.55 -2.66
N ALA A 24 31.07 11.82 -3.04
CA ALA A 24 29.96 12.76 -3.18
C ALA A 24 28.95 12.27 -4.22
N LYS A 25 29.39 11.82 -5.40
CA LYS A 25 28.49 11.29 -6.45
C LYS A 25 27.75 10.02 -6.03
N SER A 26 28.36 9.17 -5.18
CA SER A 26 27.66 8.04 -4.58
C SER A 26 26.66 8.45 -3.50
N VAL A 27 26.96 9.46 -2.68
CA VAL A 27 26.02 10.00 -1.69
C VAL A 27 24.80 10.62 -2.39
N TYR A 28 25.01 11.50 -3.38
CA TYR A 28 23.90 12.06 -4.18
C TYR A 28 23.07 10.99 -4.91
N ARG A 29 23.70 9.87 -5.31
CA ARG A 29 23.00 8.75 -5.94
C ARG A 29 22.20 7.92 -4.92
N LEU A 30 22.68 7.78 -3.69
CA LEU A 30 21.96 7.12 -2.62
C LEU A 30 20.81 7.98 -2.09
N ASP A 31 20.99 9.30 -2.02
CA ASP A 31 19.93 10.24 -1.65
C ASP A 31 18.79 10.20 -2.68
N GLY A 32 19.11 10.23 -3.99
CA GLY A 32 18.11 10.10 -5.05
C GLY A 32 17.42 8.73 -5.09
N LEU A 33 18.16 7.64 -4.81
CA LEU A 33 17.54 6.31 -4.66
C LEU A 33 16.67 6.25 -3.40
N CYS A 34 17.05 6.92 -2.31
CA CYS A 34 16.24 6.97 -1.09
C CYS A 34 14.93 7.72 -1.33
N GLU A 35 14.96 8.82 -2.07
CA GLU A 35 13.77 9.61 -2.45
C GLU A 35 12.83 8.79 -3.34
N ASP A 36 13.35 8.13 -4.39
CA ASP A 36 12.58 7.23 -5.27
C ASP A 36 11.98 6.04 -4.49
N TYR A 37 12.74 5.42 -3.58
CA TYR A 37 12.24 4.31 -2.77
C TYR A 37 11.21 4.75 -1.74
N CYS A 38 11.37 5.93 -1.13
CA CYS A 38 10.40 6.50 -0.21
C CYS A 38 9.07 6.77 -0.92
N GLU A 39 9.10 7.36 -2.12
CA GLU A 39 7.90 7.58 -2.93
C GLU A 39 7.22 6.26 -3.33
N LEU A 40 8.00 5.24 -3.72
CA LEU A 40 7.45 3.92 -4.03
C LEU A 40 6.80 3.25 -2.81
N MET A 41 7.41 3.36 -1.64
CA MET A 41 6.86 2.81 -0.40
C MET A 41 5.62 3.58 0.08
N GLU A 42 5.61 4.89 -0.07
CA GLU A 42 4.46 5.74 0.24
C GLU A 42 3.28 5.46 -0.70
N ASN A 43 3.54 5.27 -2.00
CA ASN A 43 2.53 4.87 -2.97
C ASN A 43 1.96 3.47 -2.69
N ALA A 44 2.80 2.51 -2.32
CA ALA A 44 2.34 1.18 -1.94
C ALA A 44 1.50 1.21 -0.65
N ALA A 45 1.90 2.02 0.34
CA ALA A 45 1.15 2.23 1.57
C ALA A 45 -0.20 2.93 1.30
N TYR A 46 -0.22 3.93 0.42
CA TYR A 46 -1.43 4.61 -0.03
C TYR A 46 -2.39 3.63 -0.70
N ASP A 47 -1.91 2.84 -1.66
CA ASP A 47 -2.72 1.83 -2.35
C ASP A 47 -3.30 0.83 -1.38
N MET A 48 -2.52 0.33 -0.42
CA MET A 48 -3.02 -0.62 0.58
C MET A 48 -3.95 0.01 1.63
N THR A 49 -3.87 1.34 1.82
CA THR A 49 -4.81 2.08 2.69
C THR A 49 -6.16 2.26 2.01
N LEU A 50 -6.18 2.41 0.68
CA LEU A 50 -7.41 2.38 -0.10
C LEU A 50 -8.06 0.99 0.00
N GLY A 51 -9.35 0.94 0.32
CA GLY A 51 -10.08 -0.32 0.51
C GLY A 51 -9.76 -1.07 1.81
N SER A 52 -8.87 -0.55 2.66
CA SER A 52 -8.50 -1.17 3.94
C SER A 52 -9.70 -1.34 4.88
N VAL A 53 -10.66 -0.39 4.87
CA VAL A 53 -11.82 -0.41 5.76
C VAL A 53 -12.76 -1.59 5.45
N SER A 54 -12.85 -1.98 4.18
CA SER A 54 -13.68 -3.11 3.75
C SER A 54 -12.92 -4.41 3.54
N ALA A 55 -11.58 -4.39 3.67
CA ALA A 55 -10.71 -5.53 3.39
C ALA A 55 -11.14 -6.81 4.13
N LYS A 56 -11.52 -6.71 5.41
CA LYS A 56 -11.98 -7.85 6.22
C LYS A 56 -13.25 -8.55 5.68
N TYR A 57 -14.00 -7.89 4.80
CA TYR A 57 -15.20 -8.45 4.18
C TYR A 57 -14.99 -8.89 2.72
N GLU A 58 -13.91 -8.44 2.08
CA GLU A 58 -13.65 -8.58 0.65
C GLU A 58 -12.46 -9.48 0.36
N SER A 59 -11.62 -9.70 1.37
CA SER A 59 -10.35 -10.39 1.25
C SER A 59 -10.09 -11.26 2.48
N ASN A 60 -9.36 -12.35 2.29
CA ASN A 60 -8.81 -13.15 3.37
C ASN A 60 -7.37 -12.74 3.75
N GLY A 61 -6.82 -11.72 3.08
CA GLY A 61 -5.47 -11.20 3.27
C GLY A 61 -4.34 -12.10 2.76
N ASN A 62 -4.64 -13.32 2.30
CA ASN A 62 -3.65 -14.30 1.88
C ASN A 62 -3.65 -14.47 0.35
N PRO A 63 -2.65 -13.86 -0.34
CA PRO A 63 -2.56 -13.89 -1.80
C PRO A 63 -2.27 -15.27 -2.39
N ALA A 64 -1.82 -16.24 -1.57
CA ALA A 64 -1.55 -17.62 -2.00
C ALA A 64 -2.79 -18.52 -2.01
N THR A 65 -3.93 -18.07 -1.46
CA THR A 65 -5.06 -18.96 -1.18
C THR A 65 -5.58 -19.61 -2.46
N ILE A 66 -5.83 -20.92 -2.41
CA ILE A 66 -6.54 -21.67 -3.46
C ILE A 66 -7.65 -22.45 -2.78
N SER A 67 -8.91 -22.26 -3.19
CA SER A 67 -10.04 -22.99 -2.62
C SER A 67 -10.13 -24.41 -3.20
N ASN A 68 -10.83 -25.31 -2.50
CA ASN A 68 -11.00 -26.70 -2.95
C ASN A 68 -12.00 -26.85 -4.12
N GLY A 69 -12.60 -25.76 -4.61
CA GLY A 69 -13.50 -25.76 -5.77
C GLY A 69 -14.88 -26.40 -5.54
N SER A 70 -15.34 -26.52 -4.29
CA SER A 70 -16.66 -27.09 -3.94
C SER A 70 -17.86 -26.24 -4.35
N ASP A 71 -17.62 -24.99 -4.73
CA ASP A 71 -18.66 -24.00 -4.98
C ASP A 71 -18.90 -23.80 -6.48
N SER A 72 -20.05 -23.21 -6.84
CA SER A 72 -20.51 -23.05 -8.22
C SER A 72 -19.59 -22.22 -9.13
N GLY A 73 -18.62 -21.50 -8.56
CA GLY A 73 -17.61 -20.67 -9.22
C GLY A 73 -16.30 -21.39 -9.60
N GLY A 74 -16.18 -22.69 -9.29
CA GLY A 74 -14.93 -23.43 -9.47
C GLY A 74 -13.90 -23.10 -8.39
N VAL A 75 -12.62 -23.36 -8.67
CA VAL A 75 -11.50 -23.00 -7.78
C VAL A 75 -11.38 -21.46 -7.71
N SER A 76 -11.19 -20.93 -6.51
CA SER A 76 -11.00 -19.50 -6.25
C SER A 76 -9.57 -19.22 -5.80
N TYR A 77 -8.99 -18.12 -6.29
CA TYR A 77 -7.57 -17.80 -6.12
C TYR A 77 -7.34 -16.47 -5.39
N GLY A 78 -6.32 -16.47 -4.54
CA GLY A 78 -5.77 -15.28 -3.90
C GLY A 78 -6.64 -14.63 -2.84
N ALA A 79 -6.21 -13.44 -2.43
CA ALA A 79 -6.77 -12.71 -1.31
C ALA A 79 -8.24 -12.36 -1.55
N TYR A 80 -8.57 -11.99 -2.79
CA TYR A 80 -9.90 -11.60 -3.26
C TYR A 80 -10.72 -12.75 -3.87
N GLN A 81 -10.25 -14.00 -3.77
CA GLN A 81 -10.97 -15.20 -4.22
C GLN A 81 -11.43 -15.13 -5.70
N PHE A 82 -10.52 -14.80 -6.61
CA PHE A 82 -10.75 -14.75 -8.05
C PHE A 82 -11.27 -16.09 -8.58
N ALA A 83 -12.53 -16.10 -9.03
CA ALA A 83 -13.20 -17.31 -9.48
C ALA A 83 -12.73 -17.76 -10.87
N SER A 84 -12.17 -18.98 -10.95
CA SER A 84 -11.70 -19.60 -12.20
C SER A 84 -12.77 -19.72 -13.27
N LYS A 85 -14.02 -20.04 -12.91
CA LYS A 85 -15.12 -20.19 -13.90
C LYS A 85 -15.45 -18.90 -14.65
N SER A 86 -15.09 -17.75 -14.10
CA SER A 86 -15.25 -16.44 -14.75
C SER A 86 -13.93 -15.91 -15.33
N ASP A 87 -12.90 -16.76 -15.42
CA ASP A 87 -11.56 -16.45 -15.90
C ASP A 87 -10.89 -15.23 -15.22
N VAL A 88 -11.27 -14.96 -13.97
CA VAL A 88 -10.71 -13.83 -13.21
C VAL A 88 -9.19 -14.00 -13.00
N PRO A 89 -8.65 -15.19 -12.66
CA PRO A 89 -7.20 -15.34 -12.51
C PRO A 89 -6.43 -15.10 -13.82
N LEU A 90 -6.98 -15.53 -14.97
CA LEU A 90 -6.37 -15.28 -16.27
C LEU A 90 -6.42 -13.79 -16.66
N THR A 91 -7.56 -13.14 -16.48
CA THR A 91 -7.71 -11.71 -16.78
C THR A 91 -6.85 -10.83 -15.85
N PHE A 92 -6.65 -11.25 -14.60
CA PHE A 92 -5.66 -10.69 -13.69
C PHE A 92 -4.23 -10.83 -14.25
N ALA A 93 -3.83 -12.03 -14.65
CA ALA A 93 -2.51 -12.26 -15.22
C ALA A 93 -2.27 -11.42 -16.50
N GLN A 94 -3.28 -11.32 -17.36
CA GLN A 94 -3.24 -10.48 -18.55
C GLN A 94 -3.17 -8.98 -18.22
N TRP A 95 -3.92 -8.54 -17.21
CA TRP A 95 -3.85 -7.16 -16.74
C TRP A 95 -2.45 -6.83 -16.20
N CYS A 96 -1.82 -7.71 -15.43
CA CYS A 96 -0.44 -7.50 -14.96
C CYS A 96 0.55 -7.26 -16.11
N ILE A 97 0.33 -7.92 -17.26
CA ILE A 97 1.15 -7.71 -18.46
C ILE A 97 0.81 -6.37 -19.12
N SER A 98 -0.47 -6.10 -19.37
CA SER A 98 -0.89 -4.92 -20.16
C SER A 98 -0.78 -3.60 -19.39
N SER A 99 -0.89 -3.61 -18.06
CA SER A 99 -0.69 -2.44 -17.21
C SER A 99 0.78 -2.10 -17.00
N GLY A 100 1.68 -3.06 -17.21
CA GLY A 100 3.11 -2.92 -16.90
C GLY A 100 3.48 -3.14 -15.43
N GLU A 101 2.50 -3.25 -14.52
CA GLU A 101 2.71 -3.34 -13.07
C GLU A 101 3.29 -4.68 -12.61
N GLY A 102 3.03 -5.76 -13.34
CA GLY A 102 3.37 -7.13 -12.91
C GLY A 102 3.75 -8.03 -14.07
N ILE A 103 4.48 -7.52 -15.07
CA ILE A 103 4.75 -8.23 -16.34
C ILE A 103 5.29 -9.65 -16.11
N MET A 104 6.26 -9.81 -15.20
CA MET A 104 6.83 -11.13 -14.88
C MET A 104 5.78 -12.07 -14.26
N THR A 105 5.06 -11.61 -13.24
CA THR A 105 3.96 -12.35 -12.60
C THR A 105 2.91 -12.79 -13.62
N GLY A 106 2.43 -11.85 -14.44
CA GLY A 106 1.42 -12.13 -15.45
C GLY A 106 1.90 -13.11 -16.51
N THR A 107 3.13 -12.95 -17.00
CA THR A 107 3.73 -13.85 -18.01
C THR A 107 3.85 -15.27 -17.49
N ARG A 108 4.33 -15.44 -16.25
CA ARG A 108 4.46 -16.75 -15.59
C ARG A 108 3.12 -17.45 -15.43
N LEU A 109 2.10 -16.72 -14.95
CA LEU A 109 0.74 -17.26 -14.79
C LEU A 109 0.09 -17.64 -16.14
N VAL A 110 0.24 -16.81 -17.17
CA VAL A 110 -0.27 -17.12 -18.52
C VAL A 110 0.44 -18.35 -19.10
N ALA A 111 1.76 -18.46 -18.92
CA ALA A 111 2.51 -19.63 -19.36
C ALA A 111 2.05 -20.91 -18.64
N ALA A 112 1.88 -20.86 -17.32
CA ALA A 112 1.38 -21.99 -16.52
C ALA A 112 -0.04 -22.41 -16.95
N TYR A 113 -0.94 -21.45 -17.17
CA TYR A 113 -2.29 -21.71 -17.69
C TYR A 113 -2.26 -22.40 -19.06
N ASN A 114 -1.36 -21.99 -19.96
CA ASN A 114 -1.20 -22.61 -21.27
C ASN A 114 -0.61 -24.03 -21.19
N LEU A 115 0.33 -24.28 -20.27
CA LEU A 115 0.88 -25.62 -20.02
C LEU A 115 -0.20 -26.59 -19.53
N ASP A 116 -1.17 -26.09 -18.76
CA ASP A 116 -2.36 -26.85 -18.34
C ASP A 116 -3.42 -27.00 -19.44
N GLY A 117 -3.07 -26.74 -20.71
CA GLY A 117 -4.02 -26.86 -21.83
C GLY A 117 -5.13 -25.82 -21.78
N ARG A 118 -4.85 -24.63 -21.23
CA ARG A 118 -5.80 -23.54 -20.98
C ARG A 118 -6.83 -23.91 -19.90
N SER A 119 -6.34 -24.46 -18.80
CA SER A 119 -7.14 -24.79 -17.62
C SER A 119 -6.42 -24.40 -16.33
N TYR A 120 -7.16 -24.37 -15.22
CA TYR A 120 -6.62 -24.07 -13.90
C TYR A 120 -6.28 -25.38 -13.18
N SER A 121 -5.10 -25.93 -13.46
CA SER A 121 -4.69 -27.24 -12.95
C SER A 121 -3.35 -27.16 -12.21
N THR A 122 -2.60 -28.26 -12.18
CA THR A 122 -1.38 -28.39 -11.39
C THR A 122 -0.36 -27.30 -11.67
N ASN A 123 -0.04 -26.99 -12.93
CA ASN A 123 1.00 -26.00 -13.23
C ASN A 123 0.56 -24.60 -12.77
N PHE A 124 -0.68 -24.21 -13.05
CA PHE A 124 -1.20 -22.91 -12.63
C PHE A 124 -1.25 -22.79 -11.10
N ASN A 125 -1.73 -23.82 -10.40
CA ASN A 125 -1.81 -23.84 -8.94
C ASN A 125 -0.42 -23.74 -8.29
N THR A 126 0.54 -24.51 -8.79
CA THR A 126 1.92 -24.47 -8.33
C THR A 126 2.53 -23.09 -8.57
N GLU A 127 2.33 -22.50 -9.75
CA GLU A 127 2.92 -21.20 -10.06
C GLU A 127 2.31 -20.06 -9.25
N TRP A 128 1.00 -20.11 -8.99
CA TRP A 128 0.32 -19.16 -8.12
C TRP A 128 0.92 -19.14 -6.71
N VAL A 129 1.18 -20.32 -6.14
CA VAL A 129 1.78 -20.48 -4.81
C VAL A 129 3.26 -20.08 -4.83
N ASN A 130 4.01 -20.43 -5.87
CA ASN A 130 5.42 -20.05 -6.03
C ASN A 130 5.59 -18.52 -6.01
N ILE A 131 4.82 -17.79 -6.83
CA ILE A 131 4.87 -16.32 -6.88
C ILE A 131 4.60 -15.72 -5.51
N SER A 132 3.59 -16.23 -4.80
CA SER A 132 3.30 -15.77 -3.44
C SER A 132 4.41 -16.11 -2.43
N SER A 133 5.12 -17.21 -2.63
CA SER A 133 6.21 -17.64 -1.74
C SER A 133 7.48 -16.82 -1.94
N GLU A 134 7.71 -16.35 -3.17
CA GLU A 134 8.82 -15.46 -3.53
C GLU A 134 8.61 -14.03 -3.04
N ASN A 135 7.39 -13.48 -3.22
CA ASN A 135 7.06 -12.13 -2.76
C ASN A 135 5.56 -11.99 -2.45
N SER A 136 5.15 -12.44 -1.26
CA SER A 136 3.74 -12.41 -0.83
C SER A 136 3.15 -11.00 -0.83
N GLN A 137 3.87 -10.01 -0.28
CA GLN A 137 3.37 -8.64 -0.19
C GLN A 137 3.22 -8.00 -1.56
N GLY A 138 4.20 -8.15 -2.45
CA GLY A 138 4.11 -7.67 -3.82
C GLY A 138 2.99 -8.35 -4.61
N PHE A 139 2.76 -9.65 -4.39
CA PHE A 139 1.67 -10.36 -5.05
C PHE A 139 0.29 -9.92 -4.52
N LEU A 140 0.16 -9.69 -3.22
CA LEU A 140 -1.03 -9.10 -2.62
C LEU A 140 -1.31 -7.71 -3.20
N LEU A 141 -0.28 -6.86 -3.31
CA LEU A 141 -0.41 -5.52 -3.89
C LEU A 141 -0.87 -5.58 -5.35
N LEU A 142 -0.34 -6.51 -6.16
CA LEU A 142 -0.81 -6.70 -7.54
C LEU A 142 -2.27 -7.11 -7.60
N GLN A 143 -2.71 -8.05 -6.76
CA GLN A 143 -4.12 -8.45 -6.67
C GLN A 143 -5.00 -7.27 -6.24
N HIS A 144 -4.53 -6.46 -5.28
CA HIS A 144 -5.20 -5.25 -4.82
C HIS A 144 -5.35 -4.22 -5.94
N LYS A 145 -4.26 -3.87 -6.62
CA LYS A 145 -4.26 -2.93 -7.77
C LYS A 145 -5.16 -3.42 -8.91
N TYR A 146 -5.21 -4.73 -9.15
CA TYR A 146 -6.15 -5.28 -10.13
C TYR A 146 -7.60 -5.00 -9.74
N VAL A 147 -7.98 -5.28 -8.49
CA VAL A 147 -9.34 -4.99 -7.97
C VAL A 147 -9.63 -3.48 -8.04
N LYS A 148 -8.68 -2.63 -7.65
CA LYS A 148 -8.77 -1.17 -7.80
C LYS A 148 -9.14 -0.78 -9.22
N SER A 149 -8.42 -1.31 -10.21
CA SER A 149 -8.61 -1.00 -11.63
C SER A 149 -9.97 -1.45 -12.18
N LYS A 150 -10.56 -2.51 -11.62
CA LYS A 150 -11.84 -3.07 -12.09
C LYS A 150 -13.05 -2.44 -11.42
N PHE A 151 -12.89 -1.95 -10.19
CA PHE A 151 -14.00 -1.47 -9.37
C PHE A 151 -13.87 0.00 -9.04
N TYR A 152 -12.87 0.37 -8.24
CA TYR A 152 -12.72 1.73 -7.73
C TYR A 152 -12.49 2.74 -8.85
N ASP A 153 -11.49 2.52 -9.71
CA ASP A 153 -11.13 3.47 -10.77
C ASP A 153 -12.28 3.65 -11.77
N VAL A 154 -12.96 2.56 -12.12
CA VAL A 154 -14.13 2.58 -12.99
C VAL A 154 -15.28 3.37 -12.36
N MET A 155 -15.55 3.18 -11.06
CA MET A 155 -16.61 3.90 -10.37
C MET A 155 -16.30 5.39 -10.25
N VAL A 156 -15.07 5.75 -9.88
CA VAL A 156 -14.60 7.15 -9.83
C VAL A 156 -14.80 7.81 -11.19
N SER A 157 -14.37 7.17 -12.28
CA SER A 157 -14.56 7.69 -13.64
C SER A 157 -16.03 7.92 -13.97
N LYS A 158 -16.92 6.99 -13.61
CA LYS A 158 -18.37 7.15 -13.84
C LYS A 158 -18.99 8.26 -12.98
N LEU A 159 -18.54 8.43 -11.74
CA LEU A 159 -18.98 9.52 -10.87
C LEU A 159 -18.56 10.89 -11.43
N SER A 160 -17.28 11.04 -11.81
CA SER A 160 -16.78 12.28 -12.44
C SER A 160 -17.45 12.58 -13.78
N ALA A 161 -17.80 11.56 -14.56
CA ALA A 161 -18.53 11.75 -15.82
C ALA A 161 -19.97 12.23 -15.60
N ARG A 162 -20.61 11.87 -14.48
CA ARG A 162 -22.00 12.24 -14.18
C ARG A 162 -22.11 13.57 -13.45
N TYR A 163 -21.20 13.85 -12.52
CA TYR A 163 -21.24 15.03 -11.67
C TYR A 163 -20.05 15.93 -11.99
N SER A 164 -20.28 17.03 -12.70
CA SER A 164 -19.21 17.96 -13.15
C SER A 164 -18.37 18.53 -11.99
N ASP A 165 -18.98 18.66 -10.82
CA ASP A 165 -18.34 19.24 -9.63
C ASP A 165 -17.66 18.17 -8.76
N PHE A 166 -17.66 16.90 -9.19
CA PHE A 166 -17.03 15.80 -8.47
C PHE A 166 -15.60 15.54 -8.97
N ASN A 167 -14.64 15.88 -8.13
CA ASN A 167 -13.26 15.43 -8.25
C ASN A 167 -12.87 14.63 -7.00
N ILE A 168 -12.51 13.35 -7.17
CA ILE A 168 -12.14 12.46 -6.06
C ILE A 168 -10.92 12.95 -5.28
N ASP A 169 -10.04 13.73 -5.91
CA ASP A 169 -8.83 14.26 -5.28
C ASP A 169 -9.13 15.34 -4.23
N ASN A 170 -10.34 15.91 -4.27
CA ASN A 170 -10.81 16.88 -3.27
C ASN A 170 -11.32 16.22 -1.98
N TYR A 171 -11.35 14.88 -1.90
CA TYR A 171 -11.90 14.13 -0.78
C TYR A 171 -10.86 13.29 -0.06
N THR A 172 -11.11 13.05 1.23
CA THR A 172 -10.18 12.29 2.08
C THR A 172 -10.17 10.80 1.72
N MET A 173 -9.25 10.07 2.33
CA MET A 173 -9.19 8.61 2.22
C MET A 173 -10.47 7.91 2.72
N ALA A 174 -11.30 8.59 3.52
CA ALA A 174 -12.57 8.07 4.00
C ALA A 174 -13.58 7.89 2.85
N LEU A 175 -13.89 8.94 2.07
CA LEU A 175 -14.80 8.79 0.92
C LEU A 175 -14.22 7.83 -0.13
N LYS A 176 -12.90 7.84 -0.35
CA LYS A 176 -12.23 6.90 -1.26
C LYS A 176 -12.49 5.45 -0.84
N ASN A 177 -12.38 5.13 0.45
CA ASN A 177 -12.71 3.81 1.00
C ASN A 177 -14.21 3.47 0.88
N VAL A 178 -15.10 4.44 1.05
CA VAL A 178 -16.54 4.24 0.82
C VAL A 178 -16.83 3.87 -0.63
N ILE A 179 -16.26 4.61 -1.59
CA ILE A 179 -16.42 4.33 -3.02
C ILE A 179 -15.87 2.94 -3.36
N TRP A 180 -14.67 2.60 -2.85
CA TRP A 180 -14.08 1.27 -3.03
C TRP A 180 -15.05 0.17 -2.58
N SER A 181 -15.45 0.23 -1.30
CA SER A 181 -16.25 -0.80 -0.66
C SER A 181 -17.61 -0.98 -1.34
N ARG A 182 -18.21 0.13 -1.79
CA ARG A 182 -19.48 0.09 -2.51
C ARG A 182 -19.34 -0.39 -3.95
N ALA A 183 -18.26 -0.02 -4.64
CA ALA A 183 -17.99 -0.49 -5.99
C ALA A 183 -17.74 -2.01 -6.02
N VAL A 184 -16.99 -2.54 -5.05
CA VAL A 184 -16.75 -3.99 -4.93
C VAL A 184 -18.04 -4.72 -4.54
N GLN A 185 -18.78 -4.22 -3.55
CA GLN A 185 -19.97 -4.91 -3.04
C GLN A 185 -21.16 -4.90 -4.02
N HIS A 186 -21.43 -3.77 -4.68
CA HIS A 186 -22.59 -3.63 -5.58
C HIS A 186 -22.24 -3.79 -7.05
N GLY A 187 -20.94 -3.79 -7.40
CA GLY A 187 -20.47 -3.76 -8.76
C GLY A 187 -20.58 -2.38 -9.41
N VAL A 188 -19.75 -2.14 -10.43
CA VAL A 188 -19.64 -0.83 -11.09
C VAL A 188 -20.85 -0.44 -11.95
N ASN A 189 -21.78 -1.37 -12.20
CA ASN A 189 -22.98 -1.15 -12.99
C ASN A 189 -24.22 -0.93 -12.13
N SER A 190 -24.09 -0.96 -10.80
CA SER A 190 -25.18 -0.63 -9.89
C SER A 190 -25.45 0.87 -9.87
N ASN A 191 -26.73 1.25 -9.86
CA ASN A 191 -27.15 2.64 -9.66
C ASN A 191 -27.07 3.09 -8.20
N MET A 192 -26.71 2.22 -7.25
CA MET A 192 -26.81 2.48 -5.82
C MET A 192 -26.14 3.78 -5.38
N MET A 193 -24.88 4.03 -5.79
CA MET A 193 -24.17 5.28 -5.44
C MET A 193 -24.74 6.50 -6.17
N PHE A 194 -25.18 6.33 -7.42
CA PHE A 194 -25.82 7.41 -8.18
C PHE A 194 -27.13 7.84 -7.51
N ASP A 195 -28.00 6.87 -7.18
CA ASP A 195 -29.24 7.13 -6.44
C ASP A 195 -28.96 7.81 -5.09
N ALA A 196 -27.87 7.47 -4.39
CA ALA A 196 -27.52 8.09 -3.12
C ALA A 196 -27.24 9.58 -3.29
N ILE A 197 -26.40 9.92 -4.27
CA ILE A 197 -25.97 11.30 -4.56
C ILE A 197 -27.12 12.11 -5.19
N ASP A 198 -27.87 11.52 -6.12
CA ASP A 198 -29.03 12.18 -6.73
C ASP A 198 -30.11 12.52 -5.67
N ASN A 199 -30.32 11.65 -4.68
CA ASN A 199 -31.27 11.90 -3.58
C ASN A 199 -30.81 13.00 -2.62
N LEU A 200 -29.51 13.29 -2.55
CA LEU A 200 -29.01 14.49 -1.87
C LEU A 200 -29.25 15.76 -2.70
N GLY A 201 -29.45 15.64 -4.01
CA GLY A 201 -29.52 16.77 -4.94
C GLY A 201 -28.22 17.00 -5.72
N GLY A 202 -27.30 16.03 -5.71
CA GLY A 202 -25.99 16.11 -6.33
C GLY A 202 -24.87 16.16 -5.30
N VAL A 203 -23.67 16.54 -5.76
CA VAL A 203 -22.47 16.64 -4.93
C VAL A 203 -22.28 18.06 -4.38
N SER A 204 -22.68 19.07 -5.16
CA SER A 204 -22.48 20.48 -4.83
C SER A 204 -23.30 20.91 -3.61
N GLY A 205 -22.69 21.70 -2.73
CA GLY A 205 -23.33 22.20 -1.50
C GLY A 205 -23.38 21.21 -0.33
N HIS A 206 -22.81 20.00 -0.48
CA HIS A 206 -22.73 18.99 0.57
C HIS A 206 -21.30 18.75 1.03
N THR A 207 -21.15 18.50 2.34
CA THR A 207 -19.91 18.07 2.97
C THR A 207 -19.57 16.62 2.59
N GLU A 208 -18.29 16.25 2.72
CA GLU A 208 -17.87 14.85 2.54
C GLU A 208 -18.62 13.90 3.49
N GLU A 209 -18.83 14.33 4.74
CA GLU A 209 -19.61 13.56 5.72
C GLU A 209 -21.04 13.29 5.25
N GLU A 210 -21.74 14.28 4.69
CA GLU A 210 -23.09 14.10 4.15
C GLU A 210 -23.11 13.10 2.98
N LEU A 211 -22.13 13.18 2.07
CA LEU A 211 -21.97 12.22 0.98
C LEU A 211 -21.75 10.80 1.51
N ILE A 212 -20.83 10.62 2.46
CA ILE A 212 -20.55 9.32 3.11
C ILE A 212 -21.83 8.77 3.73
N ARG A 213 -22.55 9.57 4.54
CA ARG A 213 -23.78 9.16 5.21
C ARG A 213 -24.86 8.77 4.21
N ALA A 214 -25.04 9.53 3.14
CA ALA A 214 -26.04 9.23 2.12
C ALA A 214 -25.75 7.92 1.38
N ILE A 215 -24.48 7.67 1.02
CA ILE A 215 -24.08 6.43 0.35
C ILE A 215 -24.34 5.22 1.26
N TYR A 216 -23.98 5.29 2.55
CA TYR A 216 -24.28 4.22 3.51
C TYR A 216 -25.79 4.02 3.71
N ALA A 217 -26.54 5.11 3.91
CA ALA A 217 -27.99 5.05 4.10
C ALA A 217 -28.68 4.41 2.88
N ARG A 218 -28.22 4.73 1.67
CA ARG A 218 -28.74 4.11 0.45
C ARG A 218 -28.37 2.63 0.38
N SER A 219 -27.10 2.28 0.58
CA SER A 219 -26.61 0.89 0.55
C SER A 219 -27.33 -0.01 1.55
N ALA A 220 -27.60 0.51 2.76
CA ALA A 220 -28.30 -0.21 3.84
C ALA A 220 -29.83 -0.11 3.77
N SER A 221 -30.39 0.52 2.73
CA SER A 221 -31.81 0.88 2.73
C SER A 221 -32.75 -0.34 2.85
N LEU A 222 -33.76 -0.18 3.70
CA LEU A 222 -34.79 -1.16 3.95
C LEU A 222 -36.08 -0.79 3.22
N VAL A 223 -36.80 -1.79 2.74
CA VAL A 223 -38.13 -1.64 2.14
C VAL A 223 -39.13 -2.58 2.82
N SER A 224 -40.40 -2.20 2.81
CA SER A 224 -41.48 -3.00 3.43
C SER A 224 -42.18 -3.92 2.42
N THR A 225 -41.90 -3.74 1.13
CA THR A 225 -42.42 -4.56 0.03
C THR A 225 -41.27 -5.30 -0.60
N ALA A 226 -41.45 -6.60 -0.87
CA ALA A 226 -40.47 -7.44 -1.53
C ALA A 226 -40.06 -6.83 -2.90
N PRO A 227 -38.77 -6.49 -3.13
CA PRO A 227 -38.31 -5.97 -4.42
C PRO A 227 -38.41 -6.98 -5.57
N ASN A 228 -38.32 -8.27 -5.24
CA ASN A 228 -38.29 -9.38 -6.19
C ASN A 228 -39.16 -10.54 -5.67
N SER A 229 -39.66 -11.39 -6.56
CA SER A 229 -40.43 -12.60 -6.20
C SER A 229 -39.68 -13.57 -5.29
N GLU A 230 -38.35 -13.60 -5.39
CA GLU A 230 -37.46 -14.46 -4.59
C GLU A 230 -36.97 -13.77 -3.30
N SER A 231 -37.55 -12.63 -2.93
CA SER A 231 -37.11 -11.92 -1.74
C SER A 231 -37.49 -12.69 -0.47
N ILE A 232 -36.52 -12.82 0.42
CA ILE A 232 -36.66 -13.43 1.73
C ILE A 232 -36.81 -12.31 2.76
N VAL A 233 -37.83 -12.39 3.60
CA VAL A 233 -38.10 -11.38 4.63
C VAL A 233 -37.13 -11.51 5.80
N ILE A 234 -36.72 -10.38 6.39
CA ILE A 234 -35.90 -10.38 7.60
C ILE A 234 -36.76 -10.83 8.80
N THR A 235 -36.25 -11.82 9.54
CA THR A 235 -36.89 -12.39 10.72
C THR A 235 -36.45 -11.68 12.00
N ALA A 236 -37.27 -11.80 13.05
CA ALA A 236 -36.91 -11.32 14.39
C ALA A 236 -35.71 -12.08 14.96
N GLU A 237 -35.61 -13.38 14.68
CA GLU A 237 -34.50 -14.22 15.14
C GLU A 237 -33.16 -13.75 14.58
N SER A 238 -33.07 -13.52 13.27
CA SER A 238 -31.86 -12.98 12.66
C SER A 238 -31.53 -11.59 13.23
N ALA A 239 -32.51 -10.69 13.35
CA ALA A 239 -32.27 -9.37 13.93
C ALA A 239 -31.64 -9.47 15.34
N SER A 240 -32.23 -10.29 16.22
CA SER A 240 -31.71 -10.55 17.57
C SER A 240 -30.33 -11.20 17.56
N LYS A 241 -30.10 -12.21 16.70
CA LYS A 241 -28.83 -12.96 16.59
C LYS A 241 -27.64 -12.04 16.33
N TYR A 242 -27.83 -10.98 15.54
CA TYR A 242 -26.78 -10.02 15.19
C TYR A 242 -26.82 -8.74 16.04
N GLY A 243 -27.64 -8.70 17.11
CA GLY A 243 -27.73 -7.55 18.01
C GLY A 243 -28.39 -6.31 17.39
N MET A 244 -29.23 -6.49 16.37
CA MET A 244 -29.90 -5.40 15.66
C MET A 244 -31.35 -5.24 16.10
N SER A 245 -31.92 -4.04 15.93
CA SER A 245 -33.29 -3.75 16.34
C SER A 245 -34.32 -4.61 15.62
N VAL A 246 -34.96 -5.52 16.36
CA VAL A 246 -36.07 -6.36 15.88
C VAL A 246 -37.21 -5.50 15.35
N LEU A 247 -37.53 -4.40 16.04
CA LEU A 247 -38.62 -3.49 15.65
C LEU A 247 -38.35 -2.84 14.27
N MET A 248 -37.10 -2.48 14.00
CA MET A 248 -36.72 -1.82 12.74
C MET A 248 -36.59 -2.79 11.57
N LEU A 249 -36.22 -4.05 11.82
CA LEU A 249 -35.82 -5.00 10.79
C LEU A 249 -36.86 -6.05 10.47
N LYS A 250 -37.58 -6.57 11.47
CA LYS A 250 -38.54 -7.67 11.28
C LYS A 250 -39.59 -7.27 10.24
N GLY A 251 -39.82 -8.14 9.26
CA GLY A 251 -40.84 -7.91 8.23
C GLY A 251 -40.37 -7.03 7.07
N ARG A 252 -39.12 -6.55 7.09
CA ARG A 252 -38.53 -5.73 6.02
C ARG A 252 -37.56 -6.54 5.17
N TYR A 253 -37.11 -5.92 4.09
CA TYR A 253 -36.11 -6.46 3.18
C TYR A 253 -35.00 -5.43 2.99
N MET A 254 -33.74 -5.86 2.96
CA MET A 254 -32.68 -5.00 2.43
C MET A 254 -32.87 -4.84 0.92
N ARG A 255 -32.96 -3.61 0.43
CA ARG A 255 -33.28 -3.30 -0.97
C ARG A 255 -32.41 -4.08 -1.97
N TYR A 256 -31.10 -4.12 -1.73
CA TYR A 256 -30.13 -4.72 -2.64
C TYR A 256 -29.77 -6.17 -2.31
N PHE A 257 -30.18 -6.66 -1.14
CA PHE A 257 -29.82 -8.00 -0.65
C PHE A 257 -31.05 -8.87 -0.37
N SER A 258 -32.22 -8.46 -0.85
CA SER A 258 -33.50 -9.08 -0.49
C SER A 258 -33.60 -10.57 -0.81
N ARG A 259 -32.87 -11.05 -1.83
CA ARG A 259 -32.84 -12.47 -2.25
C ARG A 259 -31.95 -13.34 -1.36
N ASN A 260 -31.15 -12.74 -0.47
CA ASN A 260 -30.30 -13.49 0.46
C ASN A 260 -31.10 -13.92 1.69
N SER A 261 -30.58 -14.90 2.42
CA SER A 261 -31.18 -15.31 3.70
C SER A 261 -31.29 -14.14 4.67
N SER A 262 -32.23 -14.24 5.61
CA SER A 262 -32.43 -13.24 6.66
C SER A 262 -31.13 -12.97 7.44
N ASP A 263 -30.33 -13.99 7.74
CA ASP A 263 -29.04 -13.83 8.43
C ASP A 263 -28.02 -13.02 7.62
N ILE A 264 -27.93 -13.28 6.31
CA ILE A 264 -27.03 -12.52 5.43
C ILE A 264 -27.50 -11.07 5.28
N GLN A 265 -28.81 -10.85 5.19
CA GLN A 265 -29.34 -9.48 5.16
C GLN A 265 -29.01 -8.73 6.46
N VAL A 266 -29.24 -9.33 7.63
CA VAL A 266 -28.95 -8.63 8.90
C VAL A 266 -27.45 -8.40 9.11
N SER A 267 -26.60 -9.36 8.73
CA SER A 267 -25.14 -9.19 8.84
C SER A 267 -24.61 -8.07 7.94
N VAL A 268 -25.12 -7.98 6.69
CA VAL A 268 -24.81 -6.89 5.78
C VAL A 268 -25.38 -5.56 6.30
N TYR A 269 -26.60 -5.55 6.82
CA TYR A 269 -27.19 -4.35 7.41
C TYR A 269 -26.33 -3.82 8.57
N ARG A 270 -25.85 -4.70 9.46
CA ARG A 270 -24.94 -4.31 10.55
C ARG A 270 -23.62 -3.75 10.01
N ARG A 271 -22.98 -4.42 9.03
CA ARG A 271 -21.77 -3.91 8.37
C ARG A 271 -21.96 -2.47 7.89
N LEU A 272 -23.08 -2.21 7.22
CA LEU A 272 -23.34 -0.94 6.53
C LEU A 272 -23.91 0.18 7.42
N THR A 273 -24.36 -0.14 8.64
CA THR A 273 -24.95 0.85 9.56
C THR A 273 -24.15 1.06 10.83
N VAL A 274 -23.25 0.13 11.17
CA VAL A 274 -22.47 0.17 12.41
C VAL A 274 -20.99 0.00 12.11
N ASP A 275 -20.58 -1.19 11.64
CA ASP A 275 -19.17 -1.57 11.69
C ASP A 275 -18.31 -0.76 10.70
N GLU A 276 -18.67 -0.74 9.42
CA GLU A 276 -17.89 -0.04 8.39
C GLU A 276 -18.01 1.49 8.48
N PRO A 277 -19.20 2.10 8.75
CA PRO A 277 -19.28 3.52 9.03
C PRO A 277 -18.40 3.97 10.21
N ALA A 278 -18.31 3.19 11.29
CA ALA A 278 -17.46 3.54 12.43
C ALA A 278 -15.99 3.62 12.02
N ASP A 279 -15.50 2.63 11.28
CA ASP A 279 -14.13 2.59 10.76
C ASP A 279 -13.88 3.77 9.78
N VAL A 280 -14.83 4.07 8.88
CA VAL A 280 -14.74 5.19 7.94
C VAL A 280 -14.72 6.55 8.66
N PHE A 281 -15.55 6.76 9.68
CA PHE A 281 -15.57 8.04 10.40
C PHE A 281 -14.36 8.23 11.30
N ALA A 282 -13.77 7.15 11.82
CA ALA A 282 -12.47 7.21 12.49
C ALA A 282 -11.38 7.68 11.50
N LEU A 283 -11.36 7.11 10.30
CA LEU A 283 -10.45 7.52 9.21
C LEU A 283 -10.71 8.96 8.74
N TYR A 284 -11.96 9.37 8.61
CA TYR A 284 -12.32 10.74 8.25
C TYR A 284 -11.83 11.75 9.29
N THR A 285 -11.95 11.43 10.57
CA THR A 285 -11.50 12.29 11.68
C THR A 285 -9.97 12.43 11.68
N SER A 286 -9.23 11.34 11.45
CA SER A 286 -7.77 11.40 11.39
C SER A 286 -7.29 12.22 10.19
N CYS A 287 -7.94 12.11 9.02
CA CYS A 287 -7.62 12.92 7.85
C CYS A 287 -8.00 14.39 8.03
N SER A 288 -9.17 14.68 8.60
CA SER A 288 -9.68 16.06 8.77
C SER A 288 -8.90 16.85 9.83
N GLY A 289 -8.35 16.17 10.84
CA GLY A 289 -7.50 16.79 11.86
C GLY A 289 -6.12 17.23 11.37
N ILE A 290 -5.59 16.60 10.31
CA ILE A 290 -4.29 16.95 9.71
C ILE A 290 -4.33 18.36 9.09
N THR A 291 -5.46 18.77 8.52
CA THR A 291 -5.66 20.11 7.96
C THR A 291 -5.57 21.23 9.02
N VAL A 292 -5.93 20.94 10.28
CA VAL A 292 -5.92 21.91 11.39
C VAL A 292 -4.55 22.00 12.08
N GLN A 293 -3.77 20.92 12.09
CA GLN A 293 -2.42 20.91 12.68
C GLN A 293 -1.37 21.54 11.74
N ASN A 294 -1.45 21.30 10.42
CA ASN A 294 -0.50 21.90 9.47
C ASN A 294 -0.61 23.43 9.36
N THR A 295 -1.76 24.02 9.69
CA THR A 295 -1.91 25.49 9.75
C THR A 295 -1.31 26.10 11.02
N THR A 296 -1.05 25.31 12.07
CA THR A 296 -0.44 25.79 13.32
C THR A 296 1.08 25.65 13.28
N VAL A 297 1.62 24.59 12.69
CA VAL A 297 3.08 24.35 12.59
C VAL A 297 3.78 25.35 11.68
N CYS A 298 3.13 25.82 10.60
CA CYS A 298 3.71 26.84 9.72
C CYS A 298 3.74 28.25 10.32
N ALA A 299 3.06 28.51 11.46
CA ALA A 299 3.04 29.82 12.11
C ALA A 299 4.15 30.00 13.17
N GLU A 300 4.78 28.90 13.62
CA GLU A 300 5.84 28.92 14.63
C GLU A 300 7.26 28.95 14.03
N ILE A 301 7.41 28.71 12.73
CA ILE A 301 8.72 28.71 12.03
C ILE A 301 9.16 30.13 11.63
N ASP A 302 8.27 31.13 11.65
CA ASP A 302 8.55 32.50 11.17
C ASP A 302 8.99 33.51 12.25
N LYS A 303 9.26 33.06 13.48
CA LYS A 303 9.68 33.97 14.57
C LYS A 303 10.75 33.37 15.49
N ASP A 304 11.95 33.10 14.98
CA ASP A 304 13.21 33.37 15.70
C ASP A 304 14.42 32.93 14.86
N ASP A 305 14.94 33.84 14.04
CA ASP A 305 16.38 33.84 13.73
C ASP A 305 16.87 35.28 13.57
N SER A 306 16.82 36.02 14.68
CA SER A 306 17.59 37.26 14.81
C SER A 306 18.03 37.51 16.25
N GLY A 307 19.01 36.73 16.70
CA GLY A 307 20.09 37.21 17.57
C GLY A 307 19.85 37.28 19.10
N LEU A 308 20.96 36.97 19.79
CA LEU A 308 21.29 37.21 21.21
C LEU A 308 20.61 36.31 22.27
N LEU A 309 21.43 35.40 22.81
CA LEU A 309 21.28 34.86 24.17
C LEU A 309 21.16 36.02 25.17
N PRO A 310 20.23 35.95 26.15
CA PRO A 310 20.68 35.53 27.48
C PRO A 310 19.68 34.68 28.29
N GLY A 311 20.27 33.68 28.96
CA GLY A 311 20.03 33.29 30.36
C GLY A 311 18.60 33.25 30.91
N LEU A 312 18.12 32.03 31.16
CA LEU A 312 17.10 31.79 32.18
C LEU A 312 17.64 30.86 33.26
N THR A 313 17.60 31.40 34.48
CA THR A 313 17.85 30.74 35.75
C THR A 313 16.74 29.74 36.09
N ASP A 314 17.21 28.63 36.62
CA ASP A 314 16.58 27.67 37.53
C ASP A 314 15.32 28.14 38.29
N SER A 315 14.27 27.32 38.24
CA SER A 315 13.66 26.79 39.48
C SER A 315 12.72 25.61 39.20
N THR A 316 13.28 24.42 39.44
CA THR A 316 12.73 23.32 40.27
C THR A 316 11.45 22.53 39.89
N VAL A 317 11.70 21.23 39.62
CA VAL A 317 11.12 20.03 40.29
C VAL A 317 9.67 19.66 39.91
N SER A 318 9.32 18.46 39.41
CA SER A 318 9.75 17.11 39.80
C SER A 318 9.58 16.06 38.69
N ASN A 319 10.58 15.18 38.54
CA ASN A 319 10.46 13.81 38.01
C ASN A 319 11.03 12.88 39.12
N PRO A 320 10.56 11.64 39.35
CA PRO A 320 10.94 10.47 38.53
C PRO A 320 9.77 9.44 38.43
N THR A 321 9.73 8.34 37.66
CA THR A 321 10.71 7.37 37.15
C THR A 321 9.91 6.39 36.26
N GLY A 322 10.46 5.96 35.11
CA GLY A 322 9.83 4.92 34.28
C GLY A 322 10.39 4.82 32.86
N THR A 323 11.67 4.45 32.78
CA THR A 323 12.49 4.08 31.61
C THR A 323 11.79 3.78 30.28
N THR A 324 12.05 4.63 29.30
CA THR A 324 12.19 4.30 27.88
C THR A 324 13.58 3.71 27.60
N THR A 325 13.70 2.77 26.67
CA THR A 325 14.79 2.78 25.69
C THR A 325 14.37 2.07 24.41
N ASP A 326 14.86 2.67 23.34
CA ASP A 326 14.45 2.64 21.95
C ASP A 326 15.50 1.87 21.12
N SER A 327 15.30 1.82 19.79
CA SER A 327 16.32 1.61 18.75
C SER A 327 16.90 0.19 18.52
N SER A 328 16.40 -0.51 17.50
CA SER A 328 17.06 -1.69 16.91
C SER A 328 17.12 -1.71 15.38
N THR A 329 16.68 -0.65 14.69
CA THR A 329 16.63 -0.63 13.21
C THR A 329 17.65 0.32 12.55
N SER A 330 18.16 1.35 13.24
CA SER A 330 19.19 2.24 12.66
C SER A 330 20.63 1.76 12.88
N THR A 331 20.91 1.05 13.97
CA THR A 331 22.26 0.57 14.31
C THR A 331 22.75 -0.54 13.38
N GLY A 332 21.86 -1.38 12.84
CA GLY A 332 22.22 -2.43 11.88
C GLY A 332 22.68 -1.92 10.51
N PHE A 333 22.11 -0.81 10.04
CA PHE A 333 22.46 -0.22 8.75
C PHE A 333 23.82 0.51 8.79
N PHE A 334 24.09 1.27 9.86
CA PHE A 334 25.39 1.91 10.05
C PHE A 334 26.51 0.90 10.32
N ALA A 335 26.25 -0.23 10.99
CA ALA A 335 27.23 -1.30 11.21
C ALA A 335 27.61 -2.06 9.91
N SER A 336 26.63 -2.26 9.02
CA SER A 336 26.85 -2.82 7.68
C SER A 336 27.71 -1.89 6.79
N LEU A 337 27.49 -0.58 6.88
CA LEU A 337 28.29 0.39 6.13
C LEU A 337 29.73 0.49 6.65
N LEU A 338 29.92 0.48 7.98
CA LEU A 338 31.24 0.55 8.61
C LEU A 338 32.09 -0.68 8.30
N SER A 339 31.48 -1.88 8.32
CA SER A 339 32.15 -3.14 7.96
C SER A 339 32.54 -3.20 6.48
N PHE A 340 31.75 -2.60 5.58
CA PHE A 340 32.11 -2.47 4.17
C PHE A 340 33.32 -1.54 3.95
N PHE A 341 33.42 -0.44 4.71
CA PHE A 341 34.58 0.46 4.67
C PHE A 341 35.85 -0.18 5.24
N GLU A 342 35.76 -0.98 6.30
CA GLU A 342 36.91 -1.72 6.85
C GLU A 342 37.42 -2.81 5.89
N LEU A 343 36.51 -3.52 5.20
CA LEU A 343 36.85 -4.49 4.16
C LEU A 343 37.51 -3.83 2.94
N PHE A 344 37.06 -2.64 2.56
CA PHE A 344 37.67 -1.89 1.46
C PHE A 344 39.07 -1.36 1.83
N SER A 345 39.26 -0.89 3.06
CA SER A 345 40.55 -0.42 3.58
C SER A 345 41.59 -1.55 3.68
N THR A 346 41.18 -2.74 4.13
CA THR A 346 42.05 -3.93 4.20
C THR A 346 42.42 -4.46 2.81
N LEU A 347 41.46 -4.49 1.87
CA LEU A 347 41.74 -4.88 0.48
C LEU A 347 42.71 -3.88 -0.19
N PHE A 348 42.52 -2.58 0.04
CA PHE A 348 43.39 -1.53 -0.47
C PHE A 348 44.80 -1.60 0.09
N THR A 349 44.95 -1.85 1.40
CA THR A 349 46.26 -2.03 2.05
C THR A 349 46.99 -3.27 1.52
N SER A 350 46.27 -4.37 1.26
CA SER A 350 46.83 -5.57 0.63
C SER A 350 47.32 -5.31 -0.80
N VAL A 351 46.58 -4.54 -1.59
CA VAL A 351 46.98 -4.18 -2.97
C VAL A 351 48.21 -3.27 -2.97
N ILE A 352 48.29 -2.29 -2.07
CA ILE A 352 49.48 -1.43 -1.93
C ILE A 352 50.70 -2.25 -1.48
N ASN A 353 50.54 -3.17 -0.54
CA ASN A 353 51.63 -4.05 -0.10
C ASN A 353 52.06 -5.02 -1.22
N MET A 354 51.12 -5.53 -2.02
CA MET A 354 51.43 -6.35 -3.19
C MET A 354 52.22 -5.58 -4.25
N ILE A 355 51.83 -4.34 -4.55
CA ILE A 355 52.54 -3.47 -5.50
C ILE A 355 53.93 -3.10 -4.96
N THR A 356 54.05 -2.80 -3.66
CA THR A 356 55.33 -2.50 -3.01
C THR A 356 56.28 -3.71 -3.05
N ASN A 357 55.76 -4.92 -2.86
CA ASN A 357 56.53 -6.17 -2.96
C ASN A 357 56.93 -6.49 -4.40
N LEU A 358 56.07 -6.24 -5.39
CA LEU A 358 56.37 -6.40 -6.82
C LEU A 358 57.46 -5.43 -7.30
N ILE A 359 57.49 -4.22 -6.74
CA ILE A 359 58.55 -3.23 -7.04
C ILE A 359 59.84 -3.60 -6.29
N GLY A 360 59.77 -4.12 -5.06
CA GLY A 360 60.92 -4.62 -4.30
C GLY A 360 61.58 -5.86 -4.93
N SER A 361 60.79 -6.79 -5.50
CA SER A 361 61.32 -7.97 -6.19
C SER A 361 61.96 -7.63 -7.53
N SER A 362 61.54 -6.53 -8.20
CA SER A 362 62.17 -6.08 -9.45
C SER A 362 63.60 -5.55 -9.26
N THR A 363 64.02 -5.24 -8.02
CA THR A 363 65.40 -4.82 -7.73
C THR A 363 66.33 -5.94 -7.28
N ALA A 364 65.82 -7.16 -7.06
CA ALA A 364 66.64 -8.32 -6.68
C ALA A 364 67.01 -9.21 -7.88
N ASP A 365 66.15 -9.28 -8.91
CA ASP A 365 66.40 -10.11 -10.11
C ASP A 365 67.20 -9.39 -11.21
N GLU A 366 67.51 -8.09 -11.05
CA GLU A 366 68.32 -7.31 -12.03
C GLU A 366 69.79 -7.06 -11.60
N ILE A 367 70.30 -7.73 -10.55
CA ILE A 367 71.74 -7.70 -10.19
C ILE A 367 72.41 -9.09 -10.43
N GLY A 368 71.66 -10.10 -10.86
CA GLY A 368 72.15 -11.48 -10.98
C GLY A 368 72.68 -11.93 -12.35
N ASN A 369 72.72 -11.09 -13.39
CA ASN A 369 73.14 -11.53 -14.72
C ASN A 369 73.98 -10.51 -15.53
N HIS A 370 74.85 -9.77 -14.84
CA HIS A 370 76.06 -9.19 -15.43
C HIS A 370 77.18 -9.04 -14.38
N VAL A 371 77.82 -10.17 -14.03
CA VAL A 371 79.28 -10.34 -13.87
C VAL A 371 79.63 -11.73 -14.36
#